data_AF-A0A7S2ZYK5-F1
#
_entry.id   AF-A0A7S2ZYK5-F1
#
_cell.length_a   1.000
_cell.length_b   1.000
_cell.length_c   1.000
_cell.angle_alpha   90.00
_cell.angle_beta   90.00
_cell.angle_gamma   90.00
#
_symmetry.space_group_name_H-M   'P 1'
#
loop_
_entity.id
_entity.type
_entity.pdbx_description
1 polymer ?
#
loop_
_entity_poly.entity_id
_entity_poly.type
_entity_poly.pdbx_seq_one_letter_code
_entity_poly.pdbx_strand_id
1 'polypeptide(L)'
;MERMVKAKDGVESVIVGILFKEMKLKPSILQEYAKHGAAMMPNPPRRAEKLYADESDMLILEDETGRIPLEFPEEREILKDLREEFLVSGLVVAVKGAKTKKGLFSVAGVCPVSVLPQPSPSIFEDDAYVCIVSGLCFGDETVNPLYADLLLETLKGAALADATENFKLAHVIVAGNSVCRAKDGSDKGEYLKSHKAIDRKAQDEAAFPVRELDRSVVDQIRADDITTSKSL
;
A
#
# COMPACT_ATOMS: atom_id res chain seq x y z
N MET A 1 19.46 22.09 -14.01
CA MET A 1 18.70 22.02 -12.75
C MET A 1 19.50 22.75 -11.69
N GLU A 2 18.84 23.60 -10.93
CA GLU A 2 19.51 24.41 -9.89
C GLU A 2 19.41 23.67 -8.56
N ARG A 3 20.52 23.60 -7.82
CA ARG A 3 20.49 23.14 -6.42
C ARG A 3 19.75 24.15 -5.58
N MET A 4 18.95 23.71 -4.61
CA MET A 4 18.13 24.58 -3.79
C MET A 4 18.94 25.70 -3.12
N VAL A 5 20.15 25.42 -2.64
CA VAL A 5 21.03 26.43 -2.02
C VAL A 5 21.36 27.61 -2.94
N LYS A 6 21.27 27.43 -4.27
CA LYS A 6 21.54 28.49 -5.26
C LYS A 6 20.30 29.30 -5.64
N ALA A 7 19.10 28.83 -5.28
CA ALA A 7 17.84 29.52 -5.56
C ALA A 7 17.84 30.91 -4.91
N LYS A 8 17.62 31.94 -5.74
CA LYS A 8 17.59 33.35 -5.33
C LYS A 8 16.16 33.81 -5.08
N ASP A 9 16.01 34.74 -4.15
CA ASP A 9 14.71 35.31 -3.83
C ASP A 9 14.12 36.02 -5.05
N GLY A 10 12.85 35.71 -5.36
CA GLY A 10 12.10 36.30 -6.46
C GLY A 10 12.51 35.84 -7.86
N VAL A 11 13.51 34.98 -7.99
CA VAL A 11 13.95 34.43 -9.29
C VAL A 11 13.28 33.07 -9.51
N GLU A 12 12.64 32.92 -10.66
CA GLU A 12 12.04 31.65 -11.06
C GLU A 12 13.13 30.59 -11.31
N SER A 13 12.95 29.42 -10.72
CA SER A 13 13.88 28.31 -10.79
C SER A 13 13.12 26.97 -10.78
N VAL A 14 13.82 25.92 -11.18
CA VAL A 14 13.33 24.53 -11.09
C VAL A 14 14.27 23.76 -10.19
N ILE A 15 13.72 23.24 -9.10
CA ILE A 15 14.40 22.42 -8.11
C ILE A 15 13.87 21.01 -8.21
N VAL A 16 14.76 20.02 -8.21
CA VAL A 16 14.39 18.60 -8.16
C VAL A 16 14.74 18.09 -6.77
N GLY A 17 13.79 17.43 -6.13
CA GLY A 17 13.96 16.95 -4.77
C GLY A 17 12.91 15.91 -4.39
N ILE A 18 12.98 15.48 -3.14
CA ILE A 18 12.06 14.54 -2.52
C ILE A 18 11.07 15.33 -1.67
N LEU A 19 9.78 15.07 -1.84
CA LEU A 19 8.76 15.64 -0.97
C LEU A 19 8.80 14.97 0.39
N PHE A 20 8.68 15.79 1.43
CA PHE A 20 8.40 15.38 2.78
C PHE A 20 7.14 16.11 3.25
N LYS A 21 6.10 15.36 3.62
CA LYS A 21 4.88 15.88 4.23
C LYS A 21 5.00 15.78 5.75
N GLU A 22 5.11 16.93 6.40
CA GLU A 22 5.03 17.03 7.84
C GLU A 22 3.57 16.95 8.27
N MET A 23 3.17 15.77 8.78
CA MET A 23 1.79 15.45 9.14
C MET A 23 1.59 15.57 10.66
N LYS A 24 0.67 16.43 11.10
CA LYS A 24 0.45 16.67 12.54
C LYS A 24 -0.22 15.49 13.26
N LEU A 25 -1.09 14.77 12.55
CA LEU A 25 -1.83 13.62 13.09
C LEU A 25 -1.01 12.33 13.05
N LYS A 26 0.18 12.34 12.43
CA LYS A 26 1.07 11.18 12.40
C LYS A 26 1.59 10.89 13.82
N PRO A 27 1.43 9.65 14.33
CA PRO A 27 1.88 9.31 15.68
C PRO A 27 3.40 9.46 15.81
N SER A 28 3.83 10.00 16.95
CA SER A 28 5.24 10.19 17.28
C SER A 28 5.61 9.35 18.49
N ILE A 29 6.51 8.38 18.29
CA ILE A 29 7.04 7.51 19.36
C ILE A 29 7.66 8.37 20.48
N LEU A 30 8.39 9.43 20.12
CA LEU A 30 9.01 10.33 21.11
C LEU A 30 7.98 11.08 21.96
N GLN A 31 6.87 11.54 21.36
CA GLN A 31 5.79 12.18 22.11
C GLN A 31 5.06 11.19 23.03
N GLU A 32 4.93 9.93 22.61
CA GLU A 32 4.34 8.88 23.43
C GLU A 32 5.20 8.60 24.69
N TYR A 33 6.52 8.47 24.51
CA TYR A 33 7.48 8.34 25.60
C TYR A 33 7.48 9.53 26.56
N ALA A 34 7.40 10.75 26.04
CA ALA A 34 7.38 11.96 26.87
C ALA A 34 6.12 12.02 27.76
N LYS A 35 4.98 11.51 27.28
CA LYS A 35 3.70 11.51 28.02
C LYS A 35 3.60 10.40 29.07
N HIS A 36 4.14 9.21 28.79
CA HIS A 36 3.93 8.01 29.62
C HIS A 36 5.20 7.47 30.30
N GLY A 37 6.36 8.12 30.09
CA GLY A 37 7.64 7.74 30.67
C GLY A 37 8.30 6.53 30.00
N ALA A 38 9.57 6.28 30.37
CA ALA A 38 10.41 5.22 29.79
C ALA A 38 9.94 3.77 30.08
N ALA A 39 8.93 3.59 30.93
CA ALA A 39 8.39 2.29 31.31
C ALA A 39 7.33 1.74 30.34
N MET A 40 6.83 2.56 29.39
CA MET A 40 6.01 2.05 28.29
C MET A 40 6.90 1.54 27.16
N MET A 41 6.69 0.28 26.78
CA MET A 41 7.15 -0.20 25.48
C MET A 41 6.21 0.37 24.41
N PRO A 42 6.74 1.00 23.35
CA PRO A 42 5.92 1.62 22.33
C PRO A 42 5.09 0.52 21.68
N ASN A 43 3.77 0.69 21.71
CA ASN A 43 2.93 -0.21 20.95
C ASN A 43 3.21 0.03 19.46
N PRO A 44 3.23 -1.02 18.63
CA PRO A 44 3.20 -0.79 17.19
C PRO A 44 2.02 0.15 16.90
N PRO A 45 2.22 1.17 16.04
CA PRO A 45 1.16 2.11 15.72
C PRO A 45 -0.05 1.28 15.29
N ARG A 46 -1.18 1.48 15.99
CA ARG A 46 -2.43 0.81 15.65
C ARG A 46 -2.68 1.06 14.16
N ARG A 47 -3.26 0.06 13.47
CA ARG A 47 -3.75 0.28 12.11
C ARG A 47 -4.56 1.58 12.14
N ALA A 48 -4.17 2.54 11.31
CA ALA A 48 -4.73 3.88 11.39
C ALA A 48 -6.25 3.79 11.18
N GLU A 49 -7.03 3.98 12.25
CA GLU A 49 -8.49 4.04 12.18
C GLU A 49 -8.97 5.32 11.47
N LYS A 50 -8.05 6.28 11.31
CA LYS A 50 -8.26 7.58 10.67
C LYS A 50 -7.08 7.92 9.76
N LEU A 51 -7.34 8.77 8.78
CA LEU A 51 -6.30 9.35 7.93
C LEU A 51 -5.36 10.21 8.79
N TYR A 52 -4.06 10.17 8.47
CA TYR A 52 -3.06 11.05 9.08
C TYR A 52 -2.91 12.39 8.36
N ALA A 53 -3.44 12.48 7.13
CA ALA A 53 -3.43 13.70 6.36
C ALA A 53 -4.47 14.69 6.92
N ASP A 54 -4.07 15.95 7.05
CA ASP A 54 -4.87 17.05 7.57
C ASP A 54 -4.60 18.33 6.78
N GLU A 55 -5.56 19.26 6.74
CA GLU A 55 -5.40 20.55 6.05
C GLU A 55 -4.28 21.41 6.63
N SER A 56 -3.86 21.13 7.87
CA SER A 56 -2.80 21.86 8.55
C SER A 56 -1.40 21.26 8.36
N ASP A 57 -1.26 20.23 7.51
CA ASP A 57 0.02 19.62 7.15
C ASP A 57 0.87 20.58 6.31
N MET A 58 2.18 20.33 6.26
CA MET A 58 3.11 21.14 5.46
C MET A 58 3.89 20.26 4.49
N LEU A 59 3.95 20.68 3.22
CA LEU A 59 4.83 20.08 2.23
C LEU A 59 6.19 20.76 2.21
N ILE A 60 7.24 19.95 2.23
CA ILE A 60 8.64 20.39 2.23
C ILE A 60 9.35 19.68 1.09
N LEU A 61 10.13 20.41 0.30
CA LEU A 61 11.01 19.84 -0.72
C LEU A 61 12.42 19.70 -0.16
N GLU A 62 12.99 18.51 -0.27
CA GLU A 62 14.34 18.18 0.20
C GLU A 62 15.27 17.83 -0.98
N ASP A 63 16.47 18.40 -1.02
CA ASP A 63 17.56 17.98 -1.92
C ASP A 63 18.83 17.71 -1.10
N GLU A 64 19.96 17.39 -1.74
CA GLU A 64 21.22 17.14 -1.03
C GLU A 64 21.79 18.36 -0.29
N THR A 65 21.24 19.56 -0.54
CA THR A 65 21.72 20.83 0.00
C THR A 65 20.85 21.40 1.12
N GLY A 66 19.61 20.94 1.29
CA GLY A 66 18.75 21.43 2.36
C GLY A 66 17.29 21.05 2.24
N ARG A 67 16.42 21.90 2.82
CA ARG A 67 14.96 21.76 2.81
C ARG A 67 14.30 23.13 2.63
N ILE A 68 13.20 23.18 1.88
CA ILE A 68 12.38 24.39 1.73
C ILE A 68 10.89 24.06 1.78
N PRO A 69 10.09 24.72 2.64
CA PRO A 69 8.64 24.55 2.62
C PRO A 69 8.03 25.07 1.32
N LEU A 70 7.04 24.35 0.82
CA LEU A 70 6.29 24.72 -0.38
C LEU A 70 5.04 25.51 0.00
N GLU A 71 4.77 26.57 -0.76
CA GLU A 71 3.56 27.37 -0.66
C GLU A 71 2.80 27.24 -1.98
N PHE A 72 1.54 26.83 -1.93
CA PHE A 72 0.66 26.64 -3.09
C PHE A 72 -0.35 27.78 -3.15
N PRO A 73 -0.15 28.79 -4.03
CA PRO A 73 -1.09 29.91 -4.14
C PRO A 73 -2.41 29.45 -4.77
N GLU A 74 -3.54 29.80 -4.16
CA GLU A 74 -4.90 29.44 -4.61
C GLU A 74 -5.23 29.92 -6.04
N GLU A 75 -4.56 30.97 -6.50
CA GLU A 75 -4.86 31.71 -7.72
C GLU A 75 -4.35 31.03 -9.01
N ARG A 76 -3.63 29.91 -8.92
CA ARG A 76 -2.93 29.31 -10.06
C ARG A 76 -3.72 28.17 -10.67
N GLU A 77 -4.31 28.41 -11.85
CA GLU A 77 -5.07 27.39 -12.60
C GLU A 77 -4.31 26.09 -12.87
N ILE A 78 -2.98 26.17 -13.06
CA ILE A 78 -2.08 25.03 -13.33
C ILE A 78 -2.04 24.04 -12.15
N LEU A 79 -2.39 24.48 -10.94
CA LEU A 79 -2.40 23.66 -9.74
C LEU A 79 -3.79 23.11 -9.41
N LYS A 80 -4.85 23.48 -10.14
CA LYS A 80 -6.23 23.02 -9.86
C LYS A 80 -6.37 21.50 -9.92
N ASP A 81 -5.64 20.86 -10.83
CA ASP A 81 -5.62 19.40 -10.95
C ASP A 81 -4.67 18.72 -9.95
N LEU A 82 -3.76 19.49 -9.35
CA LEU A 82 -2.79 19.01 -8.37
C LEU A 82 -3.33 19.21 -6.95
N ARG A 83 -4.04 18.19 -6.44
CA ARG A 83 -4.47 18.20 -5.03
C ARG A 83 -3.26 17.94 -4.11
N GLU A 84 -2.96 18.89 -3.22
CA GLU A 84 -1.94 18.76 -2.16
C GLU A 84 -2.12 17.49 -1.31
N GLU A 85 -3.36 17.06 -1.13
CA GLU A 85 -3.73 15.81 -0.46
C GLU A 85 -3.07 14.55 -1.07
N PHE A 86 -2.78 14.56 -2.37
CA PHE A 86 -2.16 13.44 -3.09
C PHE A 86 -0.64 13.46 -3.09
N LEU A 87 -0.04 14.55 -2.63
CA LEU A 87 1.41 14.62 -2.46
C LEU A 87 1.78 13.95 -1.15
N VAL A 88 2.58 12.87 -1.24
CA VAL A 88 3.02 12.08 -0.10
C VAL A 88 4.53 12.15 0.07
N SER A 89 4.99 11.91 1.31
CA SER A 89 6.42 11.82 1.60
C SER A 89 7.10 10.73 0.77
N GLY A 90 8.28 11.02 0.24
CA GLY A 90 9.10 10.11 -0.56
C GLY A 90 8.97 10.28 -2.08
N LEU A 91 8.04 11.10 -2.57
CA LEU A 91 7.92 11.37 -4.00
C LEU A 91 9.08 12.23 -4.50
N VAL A 92 9.78 11.76 -5.53
CA VAL A 92 10.76 12.58 -6.28
C VAL A 92 10.01 13.40 -7.31
N VAL A 93 10.16 14.72 -7.25
CA VAL A 93 9.46 15.65 -8.15
C VAL A 93 10.37 16.81 -8.58
N ALA A 94 10.10 17.38 -9.74
CA ALA A 94 10.61 18.69 -10.12
C ALA A 94 9.56 19.76 -9.78
N VAL A 95 9.94 20.76 -9.01
CA VAL A 95 9.06 21.88 -8.63
C VAL A 95 9.57 23.15 -9.31
N LYS A 96 8.68 23.78 -10.07
CA LYS A 96 8.90 25.09 -10.68
C LYS A 96 8.30 26.16 -9.79
N GLY A 97 9.05 27.23 -9.53
CA GLY A 97 8.58 28.33 -8.69
C GLY A 97 9.68 29.33 -8.34
N ALA A 98 9.44 30.15 -7.33
CA ALA A 98 10.42 31.11 -6.87
C ALA A 98 10.51 31.11 -5.33
N LYS A 99 11.72 31.25 -4.82
CA LYS A 99 11.94 31.43 -3.39
C LYS A 99 11.40 32.80 -2.96
N THR A 100 10.63 32.83 -1.89
CA THR A 100 10.10 34.05 -1.30
C THR A 100 11.06 34.59 -0.25
N LYS A 101 10.98 35.89 0.06
CA LYS A 101 11.76 36.53 1.14
C LYS A 101 11.46 35.93 2.53
N LYS A 102 10.35 35.19 2.68
CA LYS A 102 9.97 34.48 3.91
C LYS A 102 10.68 33.12 4.04
N GLY A 103 11.49 32.71 3.05
CA GLY A 103 12.15 31.41 3.04
C GLY A 103 11.25 30.26 2.58
N LEU A 104 10.08 30.55 1.99
CA LEU A 104 9.19 29.56 1.39
C LEU A 104 9.45 29.47 -0.12
N PHE A 105 9.02 28.40 -0.76
CA PHE A 105 9.05 28.27 -2.21
C PHE A 105 7.63 28.37 -2.78
N SER A 106 7.33 29.49 -3.45
CA SER A 106 6.03 29.70 -4.07
C SER A 106 5.93 28.87 -5.35
N VAL A 107 5.07 27.86 -5.32
CA VAL A 107 4.96 26.84 -6.37
C VAL A 107 4.15 27.39 -7.54
N ALA A 108 4.71 27.25 -8.74
CA ALA A 108 4.04 27.54 -10.01
C ALA A 108 3.69 26.28 -10.80
N GLY A 109 4.34 25.15 -10.50
CA GLY A 109 4.05 23.85 -11.10
C GLY A 109 4.85 22.72 -10.48
N VAL A 110 4.31 21.51 -10.55
CA VAL A 110 4.96 20.27 -10.09
C VAL A 110 4.96 19.27 -11.24
N CYS A 111 6.11 18.64 -11.47
CA CYS A 111 6.29 17.60 -12.48
C CYS A 111 6.76 16.33 -11.77
N PRO A 112 5.88 15.34 -11.54
CA PRO A 112 6.27 14.05 -11.02
C PRO A 112 7.06 13.25 -12.05
N VAL A 113 7.72 12.18 -11.60
CA VAL A 113 8.39 11.24 -12.51
C VAL A 113 7.35 10.63 -13.46
N SER A 114 7.63 10.71 -14.77
CA SER A 114 6.80 10.10 -15.80
C SER A 114 7.02 8.58 -15.88
N VAL A 115 6.08 7.88 -16.51
CA VAL A 115 6.22 6.46 -16.83
C VAL A 115 7.39 6.28 -17.81
N LEU A 116 8.21 5.26 -17.56
CA LEU A 116 9.29 4.90 -18.46
C LEU A 116 8.73 4.37 -19.80
N PRO A 117 9.47 4.51 -20.92
CA PRO A 117 9.07 3.91 -22.18
C PRO A 117 8.80 2.41 -22.00
N GLN A 118 7.56 1.99 -22.28
CA GLN A 118 7.15 0.60 -22.17
C GLN A 118 7.27 -0.07 -23.55
N PRO A 119 7.86 -1.28 -23.65
CA PRO A 119 7.81 -2.04 -24.89
C PRO A 119 6.36 -2.39 -25.24
N SER A 120 6.05 -2.48 -26.53
CA SER A 120 4.73 -2.95 -26.98
C SER A 120 4.48 -4.36 -26.45
N PRO A 121 3.29 -4.64 -25.90
CA PRO A 121 2.95 -5.99 -25.46
C PRO A 121 2.99 -6.97 -26.65
N SER A 122 3.29 -8.23 -26.35
CA SER A 122 3.16 -9.30 -27.36
C SER A 122 1.69 -9.48 -27.71
N ILE A 123 1.41 -9.66 -29.00
CA ILE A 123 0.05 -9.94 -29.48
C ILE A 123 -0.12 -11.46 -29.48
N PHE A 124 -1.16 -11.94 -28.82
CA PHE A 124 -1.55 -13.34 -28.81
C PHE A 124 -2.74 -13.53 -29.77
N GLU A 125 -2.76 -14.65 -30.50
CA GLU A 125 -3.86 -14.98 -31.42
C GLU A 125 -5.13 -15.41 -30.68
N ASP A 126 -4.95 -15.97 -29.49
CA ASP A 126 -6.00 -16.45 -28.60
C ASP A 126 -6.10 -15.59 -27.34
N ASP A 127 -7.32 -15.41 -26.84
CA ASP A 127 -7.55 -14.80 -25.53
C ASP A 127 -7.07 -15.71 -24.40
N ALA A 128 -6.37 -15.13 -23.43
CA ALA A 128 -5.95 -15.78 -22.20
C ALA A 128 -6.29 -14.89 -21.00
N TYR A 129 -6.74 -15.51 -19.91
CA TYR A 129 -7.23 -14.82 -18.74
C TYR A 129 -6.30 -15.00 -17.54
N VAL A 130 -6.18 -13.96 -16.72
CA VAL A 130 -5.46 -13.99 -15.44
C VAL A 130 -6.43 -13.63 -14.33
N CYS A 131 -6.59 -14.51 -13.36
CA CYS A 131 -7.38 -14.24 -12.16
C CYS A 131 -6.49 -13.54 -11.13
N ILE A 132 -6.92 -12.40 -10.59
CA ILE A 132 -6.21 -11.69 -9.53
C ILE A 132 -7.14 -11.62 -8.32
N VAL A 133 -6.69 -12.18 -7.20
CA VAL A 133 -7.45 -12.23 -5.94
C VAL A 133 -6.60 -11.71 -4.79
N SER A 134 -7.24 -11.09 -3.80
CA SER A 134 -6.58 -10.60 -2.59
C SER A 134 -7.59 -10.59 -1.45
N GLY A 135 -7.13 -10.56 -0.20
CA GLY A 135 -8.04 -10.43 0.94
C GLY A 135 -8.93 -11.65 1.16
N LEU A 136 -8.42 -12.86 0.88
CA LEU A 136 -9.16 -14.11 1.14
C LEU A 136 -9.43 -14.30 2.64
N CYS A 137 -8.58 -13.72 3.50
CA CYS A 137 -8.82 -13.58 4.93
C CYS A 137 -9.27 -14.90 5.62
N PHE A 138 -8.66 -16.04 5.27
CA PHE A 138 -8.92 -17.32 5.95
C PHE A 138 -8.77 -17.15 7.47
N GLY A 139 -9.65 -17.77 8.24
CA GLY A 139 -9.72 -17.60 9.69
C GLY A 139 -10.44 -16.35 10.21
N ASP A 140 -10.96 -15.47 9.35
CA ASP A 140 -11.81 -14.36 9.76
C ASP A 140 -13.26 -14.80 9.97
N GLU A 141 -13.78 -14.65 11.19
CA GLU A 141 -15.16 -14.98 11.52
C GLU A 141 -16.19 -14.10 10.78
N THR A 142 -15.78 -12.94 10.26
CA THR A 142 -16.66 -12.03 9.52
C THR A 142 -16.77 -12.39 8.03
N VAL A 143 -15.86 -13.23 7.53
CA VAL A 143 -15.83 -13.64 6.12
C VAL A 143 -16.61 -14.93 5.98
N ASN A 144 -17.53 -14.97 5.01
CA ASN A 144 -18.27 -16.19 4.71
C ASN A 144 -17.35 -17.17 3.95
N PRO A 145 -17.07 -18.37 4.51
CA PRO A 145 -16.16 -19.34 3.88
C PRO A 145 -16.65 -19.81 2.51
N LEU A 146 -17.96 -19.76 2.24
CA LEU A 146 -18.55 -20.16 0.97
C LEU A 146 -18.00 -19.39 -0.23
N TYR A 147 -17.54 -18.14 -0.05
CA TYR A 147 -16.99 -17.36 -1.14
C TYR A 147 -15.66 -17.93 -1.66
N ALA A 148 -14.82 -18.46 -0.76
CA ALA A 148 -13.57 -19.09 -1.14
C ALA A 148 -13.82 -20.42 -1.88
N ASP A 149 -14.77 -21.21 -1.39
CA ASP A 149 -15.17 -22.46 -2.03
C ASP A 149 -15.77 -22.23 -3.42
N LEU A 150 -16.68 -21.25 -3.57
CA LEU A 150 -17.27 -20.91 -4.86
C LEU A 150 -16.22 -20.39 -5.86
N LEU A 151 -15.25 -19.59 -5.38
CA LEU A 151 -14.13 -19.15 -6.21
C LEU A 151 -13.33 -20.36 -6.70
N LEU A 152 -12.98 -21.29 -5.82
CA LEU A 152 -12.24 -22.50 -6.19
C LEU A 152 -13.03 -23.36 -7.19
N GLU A 153 -14.33 -23.55 -6.99
CA GLU A 153 -15.18 -24.27 -7.93
C GLU A 153 -15.28 -23.58 -9.29
N THR A 154 -15.33 -22.24 -9.30
CA THR A 154 -15.34 -21.44 -10.54
C THR A 154 -14.00 -21.55 -11.27
N LEU A 155 -12.88 -21.48 -10.56
CA LEU A 155 -11.54 -21.65 -11.14
C LEU A 155 -11.31 -23.07 -11.67
N LYS A 156 -11.95 -24.07 -11.05
CA LYS A 156 -11.95 -25.47 -11.52
C LYS A 156 -12.91 -25.71 -12.69
N GLY A 157 -13.71 -24.72 -13.09
CA GLY A 157 -14.73 -24.84 -14.14
C GLY A 157 -15.95 -25.68 -13.73
N ALA A 158 -16.11 -25.99 -12.43
CA ALA A 158 -17.19 -26.84 -11.92
C ALA A 158 -18.49 -26.07 -11.61
N ALA A 159 -18.40 -24.76 -11.35
CA ALA A 159 -19.54 -23.93 -10.94
C ALA A 159 -20.33 -23.31 -12.12
N LEU A 160 -19.83 -23.41 -13.36
CA LEU A 160 -20.47 -22.79 -14.52
C LEU A 160 -21.35 -23.80 -15.24
N ALA A 161 -22.67 -23.56 -15.24
CA ALA A 161 -23.69 -24.44 -15.79
C ALA A 161 -23.59 -24.63 -17.31
N ASP A 162 -22.98 -23.67 -18.02
CA ASP A 162 -22.74 -23.71 -19.46
C ASP A 162 -21.23 -23.86 -19.72
N ALA A 163 -20.76 -25.12 -19.79
CA ALA A 163 -19.37 -25.52 -20.03
C ALA A 163 -18.81 -25.11 -21.42
N THR A 164 -19.47 -24.19 -22.12
CA THR A 164 -19.07 -23.66 -23.44
C THR A 164 -18.14 -22.46 -23.34
N GLU A 165 -18.14 -21.72 -22.23
CA GLU A 165 -17.18 -20.64 -21.97
C GLU A 165 -16.17 -21.05 -20.89
N ASN A 166 -15.39 -22.09 -21.18
CA ASN A 166 -14.13 -22.30 -20.46
C ASN A 166 -13.20 -21.14 -20.79
N PHE A 167 -13.18 -20.10 -19.95
CA PHE A 167 -12.18 -19.05 -20.06
C PHE A 167 -10.79 -19.71 -19.96
N LYS A 168 -9.92 -19.46 -20.95
CA LYS A 168 -8.54 -19.98 -21.00
C LYS A 168 -7.72 -19.32 -19.89
N LEU A 169 -7.95 -19.73 -18.64
CA LEU A 169 -7.26 -19.21 -17.47
C LEU A 169 -5.80 -19.66 -17.53
N ALA A 170 -4.89 -18.71 -17.70
CA ALA A 170 -3.46 -18.97 -17.74
C ALA A 170 -2.83 -18.94 -16.35
N HIS A 171 -3.25 -17.99 -15.50
CA HIS A 171 -2.65 -17.79 -14.18
C HIS A 171 -3.65 -17.29 -13.13
N VAL A 172 -3.38 -17.64 -11.87
CA VAL A 172 -4.02 -17.06 -10.69
C VAL A 172 -2.95 -16.33 -9.86
N ILE A 173 -3.18 -15.07 -9.55
CA ILE A 173 -2.30 -14.22 -8.73
C ILE A 173 -3.00 -13.93 -7.40
N VAL A 174 -2.39 -14.33 -6.30
CA VAL A 174 -2.87 -14.05 -4.94
C VAL A 174 -2.08 -12.87 -4.35
N ALA A 175 -2.67 -11.68 -4.36
CA ALA A 175 -2.05 -10.41 -3.97
C ALA A 175 -2.23 -10.08 -2.48
N GLY A 176 -1.86 -11.01 -1.60
CA GLY A 176 -1.77 -10.79 -0.15
C GLY A 176 -3.10 -10.75 0.62
N ASN A 177 -2.99 -10.54 1.93
CA ASN A 177 -4.10 -10.62 2.91
C ASN A 177 -4.89 -11.94 2.83
N SER A 178 -4.22 -13.05 2.54
CA SER A 178 -4.86 -14.36 2.38
C SER A 178 -5.27 -14.98 3.71
N VAL A 179 -4.54 -14.68 4.79
CA VAL A 179 -4.77 -15.25 6.13
C VAL A 179 -5.02 -14.10 7.09
N CYS A 180 -6.06 -14.21 7.91
CA CYS A 180 -6.28 -13.26 8.98
C CYS A 180 -5.37 -13.57 10.16
N ARG A 181 -4.78 -12.50 10.72
CA ARG A 181 -4.02 -12.61 11.95
C ARG A 181 -5.00 -13.00 13.06
N ALA A 182 -4.61 -13.95 13.91
CA ALA A 182 -5.36 -14.24 15.13
C ALA A 182 -5.66 -12.92 15.85
N LYS A 183 -6.88 -12.77 16.38
CA LYS A 183 -7.25 -11.61 17.20
C LYS A 183 -6.29 -11.59 18.39
N ASP A 184 -5.19 -10.84 18.27
CA ASP A 184 -4.34 -10.57 19.40
C ASP A 184 -5.24 -9.88 20.42
N GLY A 185 -5.55 -10.54 21.53
CA GLY A 185 -6.29 -9.96 22.65
C GLY A 185 -5.62 -8.71 23.25
N SER A 186 -4.52 -8.24 22.67
CA SER A 186 -3.85 -6.98 22.95
C SER A 186 -4.56 -5.80 22.25
N ASP A 187 -5.83 -5.60 22.55
CA ASP A 187 -6.42 -4.24 22.51
C ASP A 187 -5.83 -3.37 23.64
N LYS A 188 -5.11 -4.02 24.58
CA LYS A 188 -4.27 -3.42 25.61
C LYS A 188 -2.81 -3.67 25.27
N GLY A 189 -2.00 -2.61 25.30
CA GLY A 189 -0.60 -2.58 24.88
C GLY A 189 0.35 -3.51 25.63
N GLU A 190 0.27 -4.80 25.36
CA GLU A 190 1.07 -5.84 25.98
C GLU A 190 1.76 -6.72 24.92
N TYR A 191 2.29 -6.11 23.86
CA TYR A 191 3.07 -6.85 22.83
C TYR A 191 4.32 -7.57 23.39
N LEU A 192 4.73 -7.27 24.63
CA LEU A 192 5.94 -7.80 25.25
C LEU A 192 5.71 -8.42 26.65
N LYS A 193 4.46 -8.56 27.14
CA LYS A 193 4.20 -9.43 28.31
C LYS A 193 4.10 -10.92 27.94
N SER A 194 4.06 -11.24 26.64
CA SER A 194 3.93 -12.60 26.13
C SER A 194 5.27 -13.19 25.66
N HIS A 195 6.31 -13.18 26.51
CA HIS A 195 7.36 -14.20 26.45
C HIS A 195 6.95 -15.46 27.25
N LYS A 196 5.66 -15.63 27.53
CA LYS A 196 5.14 -16.92 27.95
C LYS A 196 5.04 -17.81 26.72
N ALA A 197 5.54 -19.03 26.82
CA ALA A 197 5.26 -20.07 25.83
C ALA A 197 3.74 -20.12 25.61
N ILE A 198 3.33 -19.84 24.39
CA ILE A 198 1.95 -20.06 23.94
C ILE A 198 1.64 -21.53 24.14
N ASP A 199 0.50 -21.83 24.76
CA ASP A 199 0.08 -23.21 24.94
C ASP A 199 -0.26 -23.86 23.59
N ARG A 200 -0.33 -25.20 23.57
CA ARG A 200 -0.59 -25.95 22.35
C ARG A 200 -1.93 -25.59 21.70
N LYS A 201 -2.95 -25.23 22.49
CA LYS A 201 -4.27 -24.89 21.98
C LYS A 201 -4.22 -23.55 21.23
N ALA A 202 -3.58 -22.54 21.81
CA ALA A 202 -3.36 -21.24 21.19
C ALA A 202 -2.47 -21.36 19.93
N GLN A 203 -1.47 -22.26 19.94
CA GLN A 203 -0.68 -22.57 18.74
C GLN A 203 -1.53 -23.18 17.63
N ASP A 204 -2.41 -24.14 17.95
CA ASP A 204 -3.30 -24.77 16.98
C ASP A 204 -4.34 -23.78 16.42
N GLU A 205 -4.90 -22.90 17.25
CA GLU A 205 -5.81 -21.82 16.83
C GLU A 205 -5.11 -20.81 15.91
N ALA A 206 -3.87 -20.40 16.22
CA ALA A 206 -3.09 -19.49 15.37
C ALA A 206 -2.67 -20.13 14.04
N ALA A 207 -2.47 -21.45 14.01
CA ALA A 207 -2.10 -22.19 12.80
C ALA A 207 -3.29 -22.56 11.92
N PHE A 208 -4.51 -22.60 12.46
CA PHE A 208 -5.72 -23.02 11.75
C PHE A 208 -5.94 -22.26 10.43
N PRO A 209 -5.89 -20.90 10.40
CA PRO A 209 -6.09 -20.14 9.16
C PRO A 209 -5.08 -20.48 8.04
N VAL A 210 -3.84 -20.81 8.42
CA VAL A 210 -2.78 -21.21 7.48
C VAL A 210 -3.05 -22.61 6.93
N ARG A 211 -3.56 -23.53 7.76
CA ARG A 211 -3.95 -24.88 7.32
C ARG A 211 -5.14 -24.84 6.35
N GLU A 212 -6.09 -23.93 6.54
CA GLU A 212 -7.20 -23.72 5.60
C GLU A 212 -6.70 -23.24 4.25
N LEU A 213 -5.85 -22.21 4.24
CA LEU A 213 -5.23 -21.72 3.00
C LEU A 213 -4.44 -22.84 2.29
N ASP A 214 -3.62 -23.60 3.01
CA ASP A 214 -2.83 -24.69 2.45
C ASP A 214 -3.71 -25.74 1.76
N ARG A 215 -4.83 -26.10 2.37
CA ARG A 215 -5.82 -27.00 1.75
C ARG A 215 -6.33 -26.43 0.42
N SER A 216 -6.76 -25.18 0.39
CA SER A 216 -7.28 -24.52 -0.81
C SER A 216 -6.24 -24.45 -1.94
N VAL A 217 -4.97 -24.19 -1.61
CA VAL A 217 -3.86 -24.15 -2.59
C VAL A 217 -3.54 -25.54 -3.14
N VAL A 218 -3.46 -26.56 -2.27
CA VAL A 218 -3.20 -27.94 -2.69
C VAL A 218 -4.33 -28.46 -3.59
N ASP A 219 -5.58 -28.13 -3.29
CA ASP A 219 -6.73 -28.50 -4.10
C ASP A 219 -6.74 -27.81 -5.47
N GLN A 220 -6.08 -26.65 -5.62
CA GLN A 220 -5.89 -25.97 -6.90
C GLN A 220 -4.77 -26.62 -7.72
N ILE A 221 -3.61 -26.91 -7.11
CA ILE A 221 -2.47 -27.58 -7.79
C ILE A 221 -2.90 -28.93 -8.36
N ARG A 222 -3.66 -29.71 -7.58
CA ARG A 222 -4.19 -31.00 -8.03
C ARG A 222 -5.16 -30.87 -9.20
N ALA A 223 -5.87 -29.75 -9.33
CA ALA A 223 -6.75 -29.51 -10.47
C ALA A 223 -5.94 -29.25 -11.75
N ASP A 224 -4.85 -28.48 -11.67
CA ASP A 224 -3.94 -28.19 -12.77
C ASP A 224 -3.18 -29.44 -13.26
N ASP A 225 -2.81 -30.35 -12.33
CA ASP A 225 -2.20 -31.65 -12.66
C ASP A 225 -3.18 -32.63 -13.34
N ILE A 226 -4.49 -32.49 -13.10
CA ILE A 226 -5.52 -33.32 -13.73
C ILE A 226 -5.85 -32.79 -15.14
N THR A 227 -5.88 -31.47 -15.34
CA THR A 227 -6.11 -30.86 -16.68
C THR A 227 -4.91 -30.99 -17.61
N THR A 228 -3.68 -31.08 -17.10
CA THR A 228 -2.48 -31.39 -17.92
C THR A 228 -2.38 -32.85 -18.37
N SER A 229 -3.24 -33.76 -17.88
CA SER A 229 -3.24 -35.18 -18.28
C SER A 229 -4.06 -35.51 -19.53
N LYS A 230 -4.75 -34.54 -20.13
CA LYS A 230 -5.38 -34.69 -21.46
C LYS A 230 -4.58 -33.95 -22.51
N SER A 231 -3.38 -34.47 -22.78
CA SER A 231 -2.59 -34.10 -23.96
C SER A 231 -3.19 -34.72 -25.23
N LEU A 232 -3.09 -33.94 -26.32
CA LEU A 232 -2.80 -34.33 -27.72
C LEU A 232 -3.55 -35.53 -28.32
#